data_AF-A0A3Q4MD66-F1
#
_entry.id   AF-A0A3Q4MD66-F1
#
_cell.length_a   1.000
_cell.length_b   1.000
_cell.length_c   1.000
_cell.angle_alpha   90.00
_cell.angle_beta   90.00
_cell.angle_gamma   90.00
#
_symmetry.space_group_name_H-M   'P 1'
#
loop_
_entity.id
_entity.type
_entity.pdbx_description
1 polymer ?
#
loop_
_entity_poly.entity_id
_entity_poly.type
_entity_poly.pdbx_seq_one_letter_code
_entity_poly.pdbx_strand_id
1 'polypeptide(L)'
;MGIFLLLLFFAPVSGVFEGTCPRKDPPPGVLVLSPGSKLFLTCGGHVRVDGVKISLKGSSLNINKRDGSSNGTPATPNDIQNSAVSVKSDDSSLKNVSEGYSPHFTEAGGNRSLIYSDAGYTTSPHIVQPTRATRSLKDESHWTTGETDVEDDYEEDEGGEGVNRVTRGIKVMPEWKWNTMTVGTEDRDWGEITFGRSGTMLTLASVRMEDSGKYSCHHKGKEKFSVKVIVADSPEPPSLFCYKKSPSSKIRCEGMPQKAAIKQPSCYLLLSKNPREKFKRVSCSYSSRLSRCWCALDHIEDDRRTPHLVYMCVTSITGNVTSPLKYFTPLKILKPDPPSNVSVRQEKGKRNRLTVSWNLPTSWKVQDNFYKLIYEVKYNPVKPSIGNEQVLPVNGQRQATITDIMPGVEYLIQVRAKEEFDGQWSEWSPSTYAKSWTEKPQRPSIMSATLEEEQDMTTMMKVVWSLPTNFEEPHNFRLICEIKYGETNISFHSENQFEGECSYTIVVTPTPDVDFLIQLRYKTEHDGQWSEWSAPYLVTPPTGK
;
A
#
# COMPACT_ATOMS: atom_id res chain seq x y z
N MET A 1 -58.38 14.74 28.90
CA MET A 1 -58.25 14.13 27.55
C MET A 1 -57.54 15.11 26.65
N GLY A 2 -56.33 14.78 26.22
CA GLY A 2 -55.51 15.62 25.34
C GLY A 2 -54.26 14.84 24.97
N ILE A 3 -54.39 13.99 23.94
CA ILE A 3 -53.31 13.14 23.43
C ILE A 3 -52.38 14.04 22.60
N PHE A 4 -51.16 14.27 23.09
CA PHE A 4 -50.10 14.89 22.30
C PHE A 4 -49.54 13.85 21.32
N LEU A 5 -49.87 14.00 20.04
CA LEU A 5 -49.26 13.24 18.95
C LEU A 5 -47.83 13.75 18.73
N LEU A 6 -46.83 12.94 19.12
CA LEU A 6 -45.44 13.11 18.72
C LEU A 6 -45.30 12.66 17.25
N LEU A 7 -45.36 13.63 16.33
CA LEU A 7 -44.96 13.44 14.93
C LEU A 7 -43.43 13.30 14.86
N LEU A 8 -42.96 12.05 14.89
CA LEU A 8 -41.59 11.70 14.50
C LEU A 8 -41.45 11.95 13.00
N PHE A 9 -40.85 13.09 12.64
CA PHE A 9 -40.31 13.31 11.30
C PHE A 9 -39.11 12.40 11.08
N PHE A 10 -39.37 11.16 10.63
CA PHE A 10 -38.36 10.35 9.98
C PHE A 10 -38.05 10.99 8.63
N ALA A 11 -37.01 11.80 8.56
CA ALA A 11 -36.40 12.12 7.27
C ALA A 11 -35.90 10.81 6.65
N PRO A 12 -36.29 10.45 5.41
CA PRO A 12 -35.70 9.30 4.75
C PRO A 12 -34.25 9.66 4.40
N VAL A 13 -33.29 9.19 5.19
CA VAL A 13 -31.91 9.05 4.73
C VAL A 13 -31.89 7.86 3.78
N SER A 14 -32.40 8.08 2.58
CA SER A 14 -32.26 7.18 1.45
C SER A 14 -31.53 7.94 0.36
N GLY A 15 -30.25 8.20 0.61
CA GLY A 15 -29.30 8.42 -0.47
C GLY A 15 -29.16 7.10 -1.22
N VAL A 16 -29.98 6.91 -2.25
CA VAL A 16 -29.92 5.76 -3.14
C VAL A 16 -28.49 5.67 -3.70
N PHE A 17 -27.78 4.60 -3.35
CA PHE A 17 -26.49 4.23 -3.92
C PHE A 17 -26.69 3.93 -5.41
N GLU A 18 -26.64 4.97 -6.25
CA GLU A 18 -26.90 4.89 -7.70
C GLU A 18 -25.61 4.93 -8.52
N GLY A 19 -24.59 4.18 -8.09
CA GLY A 19 -23.38 4.00 -8.88
C GLY A 19 -22.96 2.55 -8.87
N THR A 20 -23.66 1.75 -9.68
CA THR A 20 -23.31 0.36 -9.94
C THR A 20 -21.92 0.33 -10.59
N CYS A 21 -21.01 -0.47 -10.00
CA CYS A 21 -19.72 -0.79 -10.58
C CYS A 21 -19.96 -1.86 -11.63
N PRO A 22 -20.16 -1.57 -12.94
CA PRO A 22 -20.54 -2.59 -13.89
C PRO A 22 -19.33 -3.50 -14.13
N ARG A 23 -19.61 -4.80 -14.31
CA ARG A 23 -18.60 -5.76 -14.74
C ARG A 23 -18.19 -5.45 -16.18
N LYS A 24 -16.91 -5.58 -16.48
CA LYS A 24 -16.41 -5.49 -17.85
C LYS A 24 -16.85 -6.71 -18.63
N ASP A 25 -17.48 -6.49 -19.78
CA ASP A 25 -17.88 -7.59 -20.65
C ASP A 25 -16.67 -8.40 -21.12
N PRO A 26 -16.76 -9.73 -21.14
CA PRO A 26 -15.72 -10.57 -21.72
C PRO A 26 -15.68 -10.37 -23.24
N PRO A 27 -14.51 -10.59 -23.88
CA PRO A 27 -14.42 -10.61 -25.34
C PRO A 27 -15.36 -11.66 -25.94
N PRO A 28 -15.76 -11.51 -27.22
CA PRO A 28 -16.53 -12.53 -27.96
C PRO A 28 -15.92 -13.94 -27.84
N GLY A 29 -16.75 -14.96 -27.64
CA GLY A 29 -16.31 -16.36 -27.49
C GLY A 29 -15.61 -16.71 -26.16
N VAL A 30 -15.59 -15.79 -25.19
CA VAL A 30 -15.04 -16.03 -23.84
C VAL A 30 -16.17 -16.17 -22.83
N LEU A 31 -16.15 -17.26 -22.07
CA LEU A 31 -17.04 -17.54 -20.94
C LEU A 31 -16.24 -17.41 -19.64
N VAL A 32 -16.75 -16.68 -18.65
CA VAL A 32 -16.07 -16.51 -17.37
C VAL A 32 -16.93 -17.05 -16.24
N LEU A 33 -16.35 -17.94 -15.43
CA LEU A 33 -17.03 -18.72 -14.39
C LEU A 33 -16.34 -18.53 -13.05
N SER A 34 -17.10 -18.67 -11.96
CA SER A 34 -16.54 -18.81 -10.62
C SER A 34 -16.16 -20.28 -10.37
N PRO A 35 -15.13 -20.56 -9.55
CA PRO A 35 -14.87 -21.92 -9.10
C PRO A 35 -16.11 -22.55 -8.44
N GLY A 36 -16.35 -23.82 -8.67
CA GLY A 36 -17.51 -24.56 -8.16
C GLY A 36 -18.74 -24.53 -9.07
N SER A 37 -18.79 -23.67 -10.10
CA SER A 37 -19.91 -23.65 -11.04
C SER A 37 -20.02 -24.93 -11.87
N LYS A 38 -21.25 -25.33 -12.17
CA LYS A 38 -21.57 -26.42 -13.10
C LYS A 38 -21.59 -25.90 -14.54
N LEU A 39 -20.70 -26.42 -15.38
CA LEU A 39 -20.60 -26.02 -16.79
C LEU A 39 -21.18 -27.11 -17.69
N PHE A 40 -22.03 -26.70 -18.63
CA PHE A 40 -22.65 -27.55 -19.63
C PHE A 40 -22.41 -26.98 -21.04
N LEU A 41 -21.90 -27.81 -21.94
CA LEU A 41 -21.55 -27.45 -23.31
C LEU A 41 -22.13 -28.47 -24.29
N THR A 42 -22.52 -28.00 -25.47
CA THR A 42 -22.96 -28.86 -26.58
C THR A 42 -22.22 -28.52 -27.87
N CYS A 43 -22.10 -29.49 -28.77
CA CYS A 43 -21.50 -29.29 -30.10
C CYS A 43 -22.31 -28.32 -30.97
N GLY A 44 -23.62 -28.17 -30.71
CA GLY A 44 -24.48 -27.17 -31.35
C GLY A 44 -24.28 -25.75 -30.82
N GLY A 45 -23.43 -25.56 -29.80
CA GLY A 45 -23.09 -24.24 -29.24
C GLY A 45 -24.03 -23.74 -28.14
N HIS A 46 -24.93 -24.60 -27.64
CA HIS A 46 -25.67 -24.30 -26.41
C HIS A 46 -24.74 -24.41 -25.20
N VAL A 47 -24.71 -23.35 -24.39
CA VAL A 47 -23.95 -23.24 -23.16
C VAL A 47 -24.89 -22.98 -22.00
N ARG A 48 -24.77 -23.75 -20.92
CA ARG A 48 -25.46 -23.49 -19.64
C ARG A 48 -24.46 -23.44 -18.50
N VAL A 49 -24.67 -22.53 -17.57
CA VAL A 49 -23.89 -22.38 -16.34
C VAL A 49 -24.86 -22.41 -15.18
N ASP A 50 -24.69 -23.36 -14.25
CA ASP A 50 -25.58 -23.52 -13.10
C ASP A 50 -27.08 -23.61 -13.50
N GLY A 51 -27.34 -24.25 -14.66
CA GLY A 51 -28.68 -24.41 -15.23
C GLY A 51 -29.17 -23.22 -16.08
N VAL A 52 -28.48 -22.08 -16.08
CA VAL A 52 -28.87 -20.87 -16.83
C VAL A 52 -28.26 -20.87 -18.23
N LYS A 53 -29.07 -20.66 -19.27
CA LYS A 53 -28.61 -20.57 -20.67
C LYS A 53 -27.84 -19.26 -20.90
N ILE A 54 -26.64 -19.36 -21.45
CA ILE A 54 -25.78 -18.21 -21.79
C ILE A 54 -25.75 -18.01 -23.30
N SER A 55 -25.92 -16.76 -23.75
CA SER A 55 -25.74 -16.38 -25.16
C SER A 55 -24.33 -15.82 -25.37
N LEU A 56 -23.51 -16.52 -26.15
CA LEU A 56 -22.17 -16.05 -26.50
C LEU A 56 -22.25 -15.22 -27.79
N LYS A 57 -21.82 -13.96 -27.75
CA LYS A 57 -21.64 -13.16 -28.96
C LYS A 57 -20.40 -13.70 -29.69
N GLY A 58 -20.57 -14.09 -30.96
CA GLY A 58 -19.46 -14.42 -31.86
C GLY A 58 -18.85 -15.83 -31.73
N SER A 59 -19.55 -16.81 -31.16
CA SER A 59 -19.19 -18.21 -31.41
C SER A 59 -19.30 -18.45 -32.93
N SER A 60 -18.24 -18.93 -33.55
CA SER A 60 -18.20 -19.20 -34.99
C SER A 60 -19.16 -20.35 -35.34
N LEU A 61 -20.44 -20.02 -35.48
CA LEU A 61 -21.42 -20.85 -36.14
C LEU A 61 -21.14 -20.71 -37.64
N ASN A 62 -20.31 -21.60 -38.19
CA ASN A 62 -20.22 -21.75 -39.64
C ASN A 62 -21.50 -22.42 -40.16
N ILE A 63 -22.56 -21.61 -40.27
CA ILE A 63 -23.77 -21.96 -41.01
C ILE A 63 -23.65 -21.26 -42.35
N ASN A 64 -23.33 -22.02 -43.39
CA ASN A 64 -23.46 -21.58 -44.78
C ASN A 64 -24.94 -21.31 -45.07
N LYS A 65 -25.37 -20.05 -44.92
CA LYS A 65 -26.70 -19.64 -45.36
C LYS A 65 -26.63 -19.47 -46.88
N ARG A 66 -27.17 -20.43 -47.64
CA ARG A 66 -27.43 -20.28 -49.07
C ARG A 66 -28.38 -19.10 -49.25
N ASP A 67 -27.98 -18.16 -50.10
CA ASP A 67 -28.79 -17.04 -50.54
C ASP A 67 -30.04 -17.54 -51.28
N GLY A 68 -31.20 -17.29 -50.69
CA GLY A 68 -32.50 -17.30 -51.36
C GLY A 68 -32.96 -15.85 -51.51
N SER A 69 -32.76 -15.30 -52.70
CA SER A 69 -33.23 -13.97 -53.11
C SER A 69 -34.74 -13.82 -52.89
N SER A 70 -35.15 -12.78 -52.15
CA SER A 70 -36.35 -12.03 -52.49
C SER A 70 -36.21 -10.59 -52.02
N ASN A 71 -36.50 -9.69 -52.96
CA ASN A 71 -36.28 -8.25 -52.91
C ASN A 71 -36.96 -7.55 -51.73
N GLY A 72 -36.22 -6.62 -51.13
CA GLY A 72 -36.77 -5.58 -50.26
C GLY A 72 -35.66 -4.62 -49.87
N THR A 73 -35.46 -3.57 -50.67
CA THR A 73 -34.54 -2.47 -50.39
C THR A 73 -34.93 -1.75 -49.10
N PRO A 74 -33.98 -1.40 -48.22
CA PRO A 74 -34.10 -0.13 -47.52
C PRO A 74 -32.84 0.73 -47.71
N ALA A 75 -33.13 2.01 -47.94
CA ALA A 75 -32.22 3.08 -48.26
C ALA A 75 -31.19 3.38 -47.15
N THR A 76 -30.06 3.92 -47.60
CA THR A 76 -29.05 4.64 -46.82
C THR A 76 -29.66 5.79 -46.01
N PRO A 77 -29.16 6.05 -44.78
CA PRO A 77 -29.20 7.41 -44.24
C PRO A 77 -27.83 8.07 -44.37
N ASN A 78 -27.82 9.11 -45.19
CA ASN A 78 -26.78 10.10 -45.32
C ASN A 78 -26.60 10.92 -44.03
N ASP A 79 -25.38 11.43 -43.93
CA ASP A 79 -24.91 12.50 -43.09
C ASP A 79 -25.61 13.86 -43.38
N ILE A 80 -25.67 14.69 -42.33
CA ILE A 80 -25.67 16.17 -42.29
C ILE A 80 -27.00 16.98 -42.32
N GLN A 81 -27.07 17.87 -41.30
CA GLN A 81 -27.64 19.22 -41.19
C GLN A 81 -29.03 19.50 -40.58
N ASN A 82 -28.95 20.18 -39.42
CA ASN A 82 -29.73 21.31 -38.91
C ASN A 82 -30.91 21.83 -39.75
N SER A 83 -32.05 22.05 -39.08
CA SER A 83 -32.79 23.31 -39.16
C SER A 83 -33.66 23.53 -37.93
N ALA A 84 -33.63 24.77 -37.45
CA ALA A 84 -34.33 25.29 -36.30
C ALA A 84 -35.83 25.47 -36.56
N VAL A 85 -36.64 25.44 -35.48
CA VAL A 85 -37.88 26.20 -35.41
C VAL A 85 -37.92 26.97 -34.09
N SER A 86 -38.16 28.27 -34.26
CA SER A 86 -38.36 29.32 -33.28
C SER A 86 -39.73 29.21 -32.60
N VAL A 87 -39.78 29.45 -31.28
CA VAL A 87 -40.87 30.22 -30.66
C VAL A 87 -40.24 31.22 -29.70
N LYS A 88 -40.61 32.49 -29.88
CA LYS A 88 -40.11 33.70 -29.21
C LYS A 88 -41.15 34.18 -28.20
N SER A 89 -40.71 34.76 -27.08
CA SER A 89 -41.22 35.97 -26.36
C SER A 89 -40.68 35.92 -24.92
N ASP A 90 -39.62 36.68 -24.59
CA ASP A 90 -39.60 38.05 -24.02
C ASP A 90 -39.77 38.02 -22.49
N ASP A 91 -38.67 38.07 -21.73
CA ASP A 91 -37.95 39.25 -21.20
C ASP A 91 -38.50 39.78 -19.86
N SER A 92 -37.67 39.70 -18.81
CA SER A 92 -37.36 40.85 -17.94
C SER A 92 -36.35 40.46 -16.86
N SER A 93 -35.27 41.22 -16.85
CA SER A 93 -34.24 41.30 -15.81
C SER A 93 -34.80 41.79 -14.47
N LEU A 94 -34.27 41.32 -13.34
CA LEU A 94 -34.10 42.12 -12.11
C LEU A 94 -32.91 41.58 -11.29
N LYS A 95 -31.99 42.49 -10.97
CA LYS A 95 -30.89 42.35 -9.99
C LYS A 95 -31.44 42.41 -8.56
N ASN A 96 -30.69 41.83 -7.59
CA ASN A 96 -30.47 42.22 -6.17
C ASN A 96 -29.65 41.05 -5.55
N VAL A 97 -28.42 41.13 -5.01
CA VAL A 97 -27.82 41.90 -3.89
C VAL A 97 -28.63 41.83 -2.59
N SER A 98 -28.22 40.94 -1.65
CA SER A 98 -27.69 41.27 -0.31
C SER A 98 -27.83 40.13 0.72
N GLU A 99 -26.73 39.88 1.44
CA GLU A 99 -26.61 39.62 2.88
C GLU A 99 -27.24 38.39 3.58
N GLY A 100 -26.34 37.57 4.15
CA GLY A 100 -26.23 37.43 5.61
C GLY A 100 -27.17 36.44 6.31
N TYR A 101 -26.65 35.26 6.69
CA TYR A 101 -26.87 34.72 8.04
C TYR A 101 -25.88 33.58 8.35
N SER A 102 -25.10 33.77 9.40
CA SER A 102 -24.32 32.73 10.10
C SER A 102 -25.21 32.06 11.16
N PRO A 103 -24.97 30.80 11.51
CA PRO A 103 -24.85 30.54 12.93
C PRO A 103 -23.63 29.69 13.26
N HIS A 104 -22.80 30.26 14.14
CA HIS A 104 -21.99 29.52 15.10
C HIS A 104 -22.84 28.50 15.86
N PHE A 105 -22.34 27.28 15.99
CA PHE A 105 -22.60 26.44 17.17
C PHE A 105 -21.31 25.86 17.70
N THR A 106 -21.13 26.11 18.99
CA THR A 106 -20.05 25.77 19.91
C THR A 106 -19.91 24.28 20.17
N GLU A 107 -18.67 23.86 20.42
CA GLU A 107 -18.27 22.58 21.00
C GLU A 107 -18.98 22.29 22.32
N ALA A 108 -19.42 21.04 22.49
CA ALA A 108 -19.53 20.39 23.79
C ALA A 108 -19.10 18.92 23.62
N GLY A 109 -18.02 18.56 24.30
CA GLY A 109 -17.51 17.20 24.37
C GLY A 109 -18.46 16.26 25.10
N GLY A 110 -18.46 15.01 24.65
CA GLY A 110 -19.18 13.92 25.29
C GLY A 110 -18.62 12.58 24.81
N ASN A 111 -17.70 12.01 25.60
CA ASN A 111 -17.29 10.62 25.48
C ASN A 111 -18.52 9.72 25.63
N ARG A 112 -18.88 9.00 24.56
CA ARG A 112 -19.77 7.84 24.67
C ARG A 112 -19.30 6.76 23.70
N SER A 113 -18.62 5.78 24.28
CA SER A 113 -18.42 4.45 23.72
C SER A 113 -19.77 3.87 23.31
N LEU A 114 -19.93 3.54 22.03
CA LEU A 114 -21.05 2.75 21.53
C LEU A 114 -20.46 1.51 20.86
N ILE A 115 -20.58 0.41 21.59
CA ILE A 115 -20.41 -0.97 21.13
C ILE A 115 -21.35 -1.16 19.93
N TYR A 116 -20.80 -1.48 18.75
CA TYR A 116 -21.61 -1.80 17.57
C TYR A 116 -21.68 -3.32 17.40
N SER A 117 -22.92 -3.80 17.41
CA SER A 117 -23.33 -5.17 17.20
C SER A 117 -22.97 -5.64 15.79
N ASP A 118 -22.46 -6.85 15.70
CA ASP A 118 -22.26 -7.63 14.49
C ASP A 118 -23.60 -7.75 13.72
N ALA A 119 -23.63 -7.27 12.48
CA ALA A 119 -24.82 -7.29 11.63
C ALA A 119 -24.51 -8.08 10.36
N GLY A 120 -25.19 -9.23 10.28
CA GLY A 120 -25.09 -10.25 9.25
C GLY A 120 -25.05 -9.75 7.80
N TYR A 121 -24.27 -10.50 7.02
CA TYR A 121 -24.25 -10.58 5.57
C TYR A 121 -25.63 -10.42 4.96
N THR A 122 -25.84 -9.30 4.27
CA THR A 122 -27.01 -9.06 3.42
C THR A 122 -26.57 -9.13 1.97
N THR A 123 -26.85 -10.27 1.33
CA THR A 123 -26.75 -10.47 -0.12
C THR A 123 -27.94 -9.77 -0.78
N SER A 124 -27.67 -8.83 -1.69
CA SER A 124 -28.70 -8.18 -2.49
C SER A 124 -29.12 -9.06 -3.68
N PRO A 125 -30.42 -9.31 -3.92
CA PRO A 125 -30.88 -10.11 -5.05
C PRO A 125 -31.24 -9.20 -6.24
N HIS A 126 -30.74 -9.54 -7.43
CA HIS A 126 -31.37 -9.13 -8.69
C HIS A 126 -31.77 -10.39 -9.47
N ILE A 127 -33.01 -10.81 -9.25
CA ILE A 127 -33.71 -11.81 -10.06
C ILE A 127 -34.69 -11.05 -10.96
N VAL A 128 -34.58 -11.26 -12.27
CA VAL A 128 -35.51 -10.74 -13.28
C VAL A 128 -36.81 -11.55 -13.22
N GLN A 129 -37.94 -10.89 -13.00
CA GLN A 129 -39.29 -11.49 -12.98
C GLN A 129 -39.79 -11.81 -14.41
N PRO A 130 -40.52 -12.94 -14.61
CA PRO A 130 -41.34 -13.16 -15.79
C PRO A 130 -42.83 -12.82 -15.55
N THR A 131 -43.47 -12.32 -16.61
CA THR A 131 -44.87 -11.88 -16.68
C THR A 131 -45.87 -13.01 -16.43
N ARG A 132 -46.86 -12.73 -15.58
CA ARG A 132 -47.95 -13.62 -15.14
C ARG A 132 -49.06 -13.71 -16.19
N ALA A 133 -49.50 -14.94 -16.51
CA ALA A 133 -50.85 -15.23 -17.00
C ALA A 133 -51.48 -16.30 -16.09
N THR A 134 -52.68 -15.99 -15.60
CA THR A 134 -53.46 -16.75 -14.61
C THR A 134 -54.33 -17.83 -15.25
N ARG A 135 -54.32 -19.07 -14.71
CA ARG A 135 -55.52 -19.85 -14.33
C ARG A 135 -55.14 -21.09 -13.50
N SER A 136 -56.04 -21.42 -12.56
CA SER A 136 -55.91 -22.40 -11.48
C SER A 136 -56.79 -23.63 -11.75
N LEU A 137 -56.28 -24.84 -11.48
CA LEU A 137 -56.86 -25.90 -10.61
C LEU A 137 -56.34 -27.31 -10.97
N LYS A 138 -55.60 -27.89 -10.03
CA LYS A 138 -55.69 -29.25 -9.44
C LYS A 138 -55.94 -30.47 -10.37
N ASP A 139 -54.95 -31.36 -10.46
CA ASP A 139 -55.12 -32.76 -10.02
C ASP A 139 -53.78 -33.51 -9.84
N GLU A 140 -53.74 -34.43 -8.88
CA GLU A 140 -52.67 -35.39 -8.66
C GLU A 140 -52.65 -36.46 -9.75
N SER A 141 -51.46 -36.88 -10.22
CA SER A 141 -51.14 -38.31 -10.34
C SER A 141 -49.68 -38.55 -10.72
N HIS A 142 -49.13 -39.51 -9.98
CA HIS A 142 -47.89 -40.23 -10.15
C HIS A 142 -47.91 -41.10 -11.42
N TRP A 143 -46.87 -41.03 -12.27
CA TRP A 143 -46.03 -42.15 -12.73
C TRP A 143 -44.93 -41.68 -13.72
N THR A 144 -43.84 -42.42 -13.64
CA THR A 144 -42.56 -42.47 -14.37
C THR A 144 -42.55 -42.31 -15.90
N THR A 145 -41.39 -41.78 -16.39
CA THR A 145 -40.59 -42.21 -17.56
C THR A 145 -40.36 -41.10 -18.61
N GLY A 146 -39.07 -40.86 -18.92
CA GLY A 146 -38.64 -40.33 -20.21
C GLY A 146 -38.18 -38.88 -20.21
N GLU A 147 -36.95 -38.62 -19.77
CA GLU A 147 -36.21 -37.47 -20.31
C GLU A 147 -35.97 -37.77 -21.79
N THR A 148 -36.82 -37.19 -22.63
CA THR A 148 -36.68 -37.21 -24.08
C THR A 148 -35.43 -36.41 -24.43
N ASP A 149 -34.44 -37.12 -24.97
CA ASP A 149 -33.40 -36.53 -25.79
C ASP A 149 -34.12 -35.65 -26.83
N VAL A 150 -33.99 -34.33 -26.70
CA VAL A 150 -34.36 -33.42 -27.78
C VAL A 150 -33.40 -33.76 -28.91
N GLU A 151 -33.89 -34.51 -29.89
CA GLU A 151 -33.23 -34.73 -31.16
C GLU A 151 -32.96 -33.35 -31.76
N ASP A 152 -31.70 -32.92 -31.73
CA ASP A 152 -31.24 -31.91 -32.66
C ASP A 152 -31.44 -32.54 -34.05
N ASP A 153 -32.36 -32.01 -34.85
CA ASP A 153 -32.54 -32.39 -36.26
C ASP A 153 -31.22 -32.16 -37.00
N TYR A 154 -30.46 -33.23 -37.19
CA TYR A 154 -29.30 -33.26 -38.04
C TYR A 154 -29.80 -33.48 -39.46
N GLU A 155 -29.83 -32.41 -40.26
CA GLU A 155 -29.92 -32.52 -41.72
C GLU A 155 -28.71 -33.32 -42.22
N GLU A 156 -28.94 -34.57 -42.60
CA GLU A 156 -28.00 -35.38 -43.36
C GLU A 156 -27.92 -34.81 -44.78
N ASP A 157 -26.77 -34.22 -45.12
CA ASP A 157 -26.42 -33.81 -46.48
C ASP A 157 -26.17 -35.10 -47.31
N GLU A 158 -27.23 -35.77 -47.74
CA GLU A 158 -27.17 -36.90 -48.69
C GLU A 158 -26.89 -36.39 -50.10
N GLY A 159 -25.60 -36.25 -50.41
CA GLY A 159 -25.10 -36.17 -51.78
C GLY A 159 -24.45 -37.49 -52.19
N GLY A 160 -25.22 -38.40 -52.79
CA GLY A 160 -24.64 -39.58 -53.45
C GLY A 160 -25.67 -40.66 -53.80
N GLU A 161 -26.10 -40.69 -55.05
CA GLU A 161 -26.82 -41.82 -55.64
C GLU A 161 -26.07 -43.15 -55.43
N GLY A 162 -26.82 -44.17 -54.99
CA GLY A 162 -26.58 -45.53 -55.44
C GLY A 162 -26.19 -46.56 -54.37
N VAL A 163 -27.04 -47.58 -54.30
CA VAL A 163 -26.79 -48.96 -53.83
C VAL A 163 -26.99 -49.22 -52.33
N ASN A 164 -28.11 -49.89 -52.05
CA ASN A 164 -28.41 -50.60 -50.80
C ASN A 164 -27.25 -51.54 -50.39
N ARG A 165 -26.44 -51.07 -49.45
CA ARG A 165 -25.62 -51.91 -48.58
C ARG A 165 -25.86 -51.45 -47.15
N VAL A 166 -26.49 -52.32 -46.35
CA VAL A 166 -26.59 -52.17 -44.90
C VAL A 166 -25.22 -52.44 -44.28
N THR A 167 -24.28 -51.52 -44.47
CA THR A 167 -23.21 -51.34 -43.50
C THR A 167 -23.82 -50.48 -42.41
N ARG A 168 -23.98 -51.03 -41.20
CA ARG A 168 -24.18 -50.21 -40.00
C ARG A 168 -23.06 -49.17 -40.00
N GLY A 169 -23.37 -47.95 -40.43
CA GLY A 169 -22.42 -46.86 -40.40
C GLY A 169 -21.92 -46.74 -38.97
N ILE A 170 -20.61 -46.89 -38.77
CA ILE A 170 -20.01 -46.61 -37.47
C ILE A 170 -20.27 -45.12 -37.23
N LYS A 171 -21.26 -44.81 -36.39
CA LYS A 171 -21.62 -43.45 -36.03
C LYS A 171 -20.43 -42.87 -35.27
N VAL A 172 -19.59 -42.12 -35.99
CA VAL A 172 -18.39 -41.50 -35.43
C VAL A 172 -18.84 -40.49 -34.38
N MET A 173 -18.57 -40.79 -33.11
CA MET A 173 -18.92 -39.89 -32.02
C MET A 173 -18.05 -38.64 -32.06
N PRO A 174 -18.60 -37.46 -31.71
CA PRO A 174 -17.82 -36.24 -31.58
C PRO A 174 -16.87 -36.32 -30.39
N GLU A 175 -15.72 -35.67 -30.52
CA GLU A 175 -14.66 -35.60 -29.52
C GLU A 175 -14.59 -34.21 -28.90
N TRP A 176 -14.49 -34.15 -27.57
CA TRP A 176 -14.23 -32.91 -26.85
C TRP A 176 -12.74 -32.74 -26.57
N LYS A 177 -12.21 -31.56 -26.87
CA LYS A 177 -10.83 -31.19 -26.61
C LYS A 177 -10.75 -29.94 -25.72
N TRP A 178 -9.86 -29.98 -24.74
CA TRP A 178 -9.45 -28.86 -23.88
C TRP A 178 -7.99 -28.53 -24.17
N ASN A 179 -7.68 -27.30 -24.59
CA ASN A 179 -6.33 -26.85 -24.92
C ASN A 179 -5.53 -27.84 -25.80
N THR A 180 -6.21 -28.55 -26.71
CA THR A 180 -5.72 -29.64 -27.60
C THR A 180 -5.76 -31.08 -27.04
N MET A 181 -5.86 -31.27 -25.73
CA MET A 181 -5.99 -32.60 -25.11
C MET A 181 -7.44 -33.09 -25.11
N THR A 182 -7.66 -34.38 -25.33
CA THR A 182 -9.00 -34.97 -25.26
C THR A 182 -9.52 -34.94 -23.81
N VAL A 183 -10.74 -34.45 -23.61
CA VAL A 183 -11.34 -34.37 -22.28
C VAL A 183 -11.67 -35.79 -21.78
N GLY A 184 -11.35 -36.10 -20.52
CA GLY A 184 -11.61 -37.40 -19.92
C GLY A 184 -10.48 -38.43 -20.08
N THR A 185 -9.31 -38.03 -20.58
CA THR A 185 -8.10 -38.87 -20.57
C THR A 185 -7.51 -38.97 -19.16
N GLU A 186 -6.92 -40.12 -18.82
CA GLU A 186 -6.35 -40.44 -17.48
C GLU A 186 -5.15 -39.56 -17.07
N ASP A 187 -4.56 -38.81 -18.01
CA ASP A 187 -3.40 -37.94 -17.77
C ASP A 187 -3.72 -36.68 -16.93
N ARG A 188 -4.99 -36.48 -16.57
CA ARG A 188 -5.45 -35.36 -15.74
C ARG A 188 -6.64 -35.77 -14.89
N ASP A 189 -6.65 -35.34 -13.64
CA ASP A 189 -7.85 -35.35 -12.83
C ASP A 189 -8.82 -34.28 -13.35
N TRP A 190 -9.98 -34.70 -13.86
CA TRP A 190 -11.04 -33.81 -14.36
C TRP A 190 -12.14 -33.54 -13.34
N GLY A 191 -12.08 -34.17 -12.16
CA GLY A 191 -13.21 -34.20 -11.23
C GLY A 191 -14.42 -34.94 -11.83
N GLU A 192 -15.63 -34.55 -11.43
CA GLU A 192 -16.86 -35.16 -11.91
C GLU A 192 -17.26 -34.57 -13.28
N ILE A 193 -16.95 -35.30 -14.34
CA ILE A 193 -17.36 -34.99 -15.71
C ILE A 193 -18.34 -36.02 -16.24
N THR A 194 -19.31 -35.59 -17.05
CA THR A 194 -20.25 -36.48 -17.72
C THR A 194 -20.39 -36.11 -19.19
N PHE A 195 -20.40 -37.14 -20.04
CA PHE A 195 -20.68 -37.02 -21.47
C PHE A 195 -22.10 -37.49 -21.75
N GLY A 196 -22.81 -36.78 -22.62
CA GLY A 196 -24.11 -37.26 -23.12
C GLY A 196 -23.96 -38.56 -23.90
N ARG A 197 -25.02 -39.36 -24.00
CA ARG A 197 -25.01 -40.67 -24.69
C ARG A 197 -24.51 -40.60 -26.14
N SER A 198 -24.75 -39.48 -26.81
CA SER A 198 -24.33 -39.19 -28.19
C SER A 198 -22.91 -38.62 -28.31
N GLY A 199 -22.24 -38.30 -27.20
CA GLY A 199 -20.97 -37.55 -27.16
C GLY A 199 -21.11 -36.05 -27.46
N THR A 200 -22.29 -35.58 -27.89
CA THR A 200 -22.49 -34.18 -28.33
C THR A 200 -22.50 -33.18 -27.18
N MET A 201 -22.48 -33.67 -25.94
CA MET A 201 -22.68 -32.91 -24.72
C MET A 201 -21.59 -33.21 -23.71
N LEU A 202 -21.04 -32.17 -23.09
CA LEU A 202 -20.04 -32.22 -22.04
C LEU A 202 -20.54 -31.44 -20.82
N THR A 203 -20.51 -32.08 -19.66
CA THR A 203 -20.83 -31.42 -18.38
C THR A 203 -19.68 -31.58 -17.41
N LEU A 204 -19.27 -30.49 -16.77
CA LEU A 204 -18.37 -30.46 -15.62
C LEU A 204 -19.21 -30.08 -14.39
N ALA A 205 -19.28 -30.93 -13.37
CA ALA A 205 -20.14 -30.70 -12.21
C ALA A 205 -19.66 -29.54 -11.34
N SER A 206 -18.34 -29.35 -11.23
CA SER A 206 -17.69 -28.31 -10.44
C SER A 206 -16.39 -27.91 -11.10
N VAL A 207 -16.35 -26.73 -11.72
CA VAL A 207 -15.14 -26.23 -12.39
C VAL A 207 -14.12 -25.68 -11.39
N ARG A 208 -12.85 -25.96 -11.61
CA ARG A 208 -11.70 -25.50 -10.82
C ARG A 208 -10.87 -24.50 -11.62
N MET A 209 -9.93 -23.82 -10.97
CA MET A 209 -9.09 -22.81 -11.62
C MET A 209 -8.32 -23.38 -12.83
N GLU A 210 -7.80 -24.60 -12.67
CA GLU A 210 -7.08 -25.37 -13.69
C GLU A 210 -7.95 -25.77 -14.89
N ASP A 211 -9.27 -25.76 -14.77
CA ASP A 211 -10.19 -26.07 -15.87
C ASP A 211 -10.28 -24.92 -16.89
N SER A 212 -9.67 -23.76 -16.60
CA SER A 212 -9.50 -22.68 -17.56
C SER A 212 -8.81 -23.13 -18.86
N GLY A 213 -9.43 -22.85 -20.01
CA GLY A 213 -8.88 -23.24 -21.31
C GLY A 213 -9.85 -23.12 -22.48
N LYS A 214 -9.40 -23.48 -23.68
CA LYS A 214 -10.23 -23.57 -24.89
C LYS A 214 -10.90 -24.94 -24.94
N TYR A 215 -12.21 -24.97 -24.77
CA TYR A 215 -13.03 -26.16 -25.01
C TYR A 215 -13.50 -26.15 -26.47
N SER A 216 -13.43 -27.30 -27.12
CA SER A 216 -13.83 -27.44 -28.51
C SER A 216 -14.44 -28.81 -28.77
N CYS A 217 -15.55 -28.84 -29.50
CA CYS A 217 -16.14 -30.08 -30.00
C CYS A 217 -15.71 -30.29 -31.46
N HIS A 218 -15.19 -31.49 -31.74
CA HIS A 218 -14.72 -31.90 -33.06
C HIS A 218 -15.56 -33.08 -33.55
N HIS A 219 -16.10 -33.00 -34.76
CA HIS A 219 -16.82 -34.10 -35.40
C HIS A 219 -16.24 -34.35 -36.79
N LYS A 220 -15.89 -35.60 -37.09
CA LYS A 220 -15.21 -36.00 -38.34
C LYS A 220 -13.97 -35.12 -38.63
N GLY A 221 -13.20 -34.79 -37.60
CA GLY A 221 -11.99 -33.96 -37.69
C GLY A 221 -12.21 -32.46 -37.86
N LYS A 222 -13.46 -31.97 -37.90
CA LYS A 222 -13.79 -30.53 -38.02
C LYS A 222 -14.25 -29.95 -36.68
N GLU A 223 -13.71 -28.79 -36.30
CA GLU A 223 -14.17 -28.01 -35.14
C GLU A 223 -15.58 -27.48 -35.43
N LYS A 224 -16.57 -27.92 -34.65
CA LYS A 224 -17.97 -27.52 -34.79
C LYS A 224 -18.34 -26.37 -33.84
N PHE A 225 -17.76 -26.39 -32.65
CA PHE A 225 -17.98 -25.39 -31.63
C PHE A 225 -16.69 -25.19 -30.85
N SER A 226 -16.43 -23.95 -30.46
CA SER A 226 -15.42 -23.66 -29.47
C SER A 226 -15.76 -22.46 -28.59
N VAL A 227 -15.36 -22.56 -27.33
CA VAL A 227 -15.47 -21.51 -26.33
C VAL A 227 -14.20 -21.49 -25.48
N LYS A 228 -13.73 -20.29 -25.13
CA LYS A 228 -12.66 -20.11 -24.15
C LYS A 228 -13.28 -19.90 -22.78
N VAL A 229 -13.04 -20.82 -21.86
CA VAL A 229 -13.51 -20.76 -20.47
C VAL A 229 -12.40 -20.20 -19.59
N ILE A 230 -12.73 -19.23 -18.75
CA ILE A 230 -11.84 -18.68 -17.72
C ILE A 230 -12.54 -18.89 -16.38
N VAL A 231 -11.95 -19.72 -15.53
CA VAL A 231 -12.40 -19.93 -14.15
C VAL A 231 -11.53 -19.04 -13.26
N ALA A 232 -12.16 -18.12 -12.53
CA ALA A 232 -11.45 -17.18 -11.69
C ALA A 232 -12.32 -16.68 -10.54
N ASP A 233 -11.68 -16.35 -9.43
CA ASP A 233 -12.37 -15.72 -8.31
C ASP A 233 -12.86 -14.32 -8.68
N SER A 234 -13.97 -13.92 -8.07
CA SER A 234 -14.40 -12.53 -8.09
C SER A 234 -13.32 -11.68 -7.40
N PRO A 235 -13.02 -10.47 -7.92
CA PRO A 235 -12.08 -9.57 -7.26
C PRO A 235 -12.48 -9.28 -5.81
N GLU A 236 -11.51 -9.00 -4.94
CA GLU A 236 -11.78 -8.60 -3.55
C GLU A 236 -11.92 -7.07 -3.45
N PRO A 237 -12.79 -6.54 -2.56
CA PRO A 237 -12.95 -5.10 -2.35
C PRO A 237 -11.62 -4.42 -1.98
N PRO A 238 -11.20 -3.35 -2.69
CA PRO A 238 -9.94 -2.68 -2.40
C PRO A 238 -10.04 -1.79 -1.16
N SER A 239 -8.94 -1.70 -0.40
CA SER A 239 -8.80 -0.70 0.67
C SER A 239 -8.46 0.66 0.07
N LEU A 240 -9.40 1.62 0.17
CA LEU A 240 -9.27 2.96 -0.42
C LEU A 240 -8.65 3.96 0.55
N PHE A 241 -7.53 4.56 0.15
CA PHE A 241 -6.84 5.61 0.89
C PHE A 241 -6.64 6.85 0.01
N CYS A 242 -6.90 8.04 0.55
CA CYS A 242 -6.71 9.31 -0.17
C CYS A 242 -5.89 10.30 0.65
N TYR A 243 -5.02 11.08 0.00
CA TYR A 243 -4.13 12.04 0.64
C TYR A 243 -3.78 13.23 -0.29
N LYS A 244 -3.42 14.37 0.31
CA LYS A 244 -2.72 15.49 -0.35
C LYS A 244 -1.33 15.66 0.23
N LYS A 245 -0.37 16.08 -0.60
CA LYS A 245 1.01 16.33 -0.15
C LYS A 245 1.28 17.79 0.18
N SER A 246 0.55 18.70 -0.46
CA SER A 246 0.60 20.15 -0.15
C SER A 246 -0.77 20.79 -0.43
N PRO A 247 -1.10 21.94 0.18
CA PRO A 247 -2.41 22.57 0.07
C PRO A 247 -2.93 22.79 -1.35
N SER A 248 -2.06 23.03 -2.34
CA SER A 248 -2.44 23.12 -3.75
C SER A 248 -2.03 21.92 -4.61
N SER A 249 -1.60 20.79 -4.00
CA SER A 249 -1.36 19.55 -4.73
C SER A 249 -2.66 18.90 -5.21
N LYS A 250 -2.61 18.07 -6.25
CA LYS A 250 -3.71 17.16 -6.57
C LYS A 250 -4.02 16.25 -5.37
N ILE A 251 -5.27 15.80 -5.24
CA ILE A 251 -5.63 14.75 -4.27
C ILE A 251 -5.30 13.41 -4.93
N ARG A 252 -4.52 12.58 -4.25
CA ARG A 252 -4.23 11.22 -4.72
C ARG A 252 -5.09 10.24 -3.95
N CYS A 253 -5.74 9.34 -4.67
CA CYS A 253 -6.49 8.22 -4.10
C CYS A 253 -5.92 6.91 -4.62
N GLU A 254 -5.66 5.96 -3.73
CA GLU A 254 -5.07 4.66 -4.03
C GLU A 254 -5.96 3.57 -3.45
N GLY A 255 -6.21 2.53 -4.25
CA GLY A 255 -6.95 1.33 -3.85
C GLY A 255 -6.07 0.11 -4.03
N MET A 256 -5.81 -0.59 -2.94
CA MET A 256 -5.04 -1.84 -2.93
C MET A 256 -6.02 -3.02 -2.83
N PRO A 257 -6.23 -3.82 -3.89
CA PRO A 257 -6.90 -5.11 -3.77
C PRO A 257 -6.10 -6.03 -2.83
N GLN A 258 -6.80 -6.76 -1.95
CA GLN A 258 -6.16 -7.62 -0.95
C GLN A 258 -5.40 -8.81 -1.57
N LYS A 259 -5.82 -9.28 -2.75
CA LYS A 259 -5.11 -10.25 -3.59
C LYS A 259 -4.76 -9.69 -4.96
N ALA A 260 -3.62 -10.11 -5.51
CA ALA A 260 -3.19 -9.71 -6.85
C ALA A 260 -4.17 -10.23 -7.92
N ALA A 261 -4.68 -9.33 -8.76
CA ALA A 261 -5.60 -9.71 -9.82
C ALA A 261 -4.88 -10.50 -10.94
N ILE A 262 -5.46 -11.65 -11.34
CA ILE A 262 -4.94 -12.57 -12.37
C ILE A 262 -4.83 -11.88 -13.75
N LYS A 263 -5.64 -10.84 -13.99
CA LYS A 263 -5.59 -9.97 -15.17
C LYS A 263 -5.69 -8.51 -14.72
N GLN A 264 -5.06 -7.61 -15.49
CA GLN A 264 -5.08 -6.17 -15.22
C GLN A 264 -6.53 -5.67 -15.14
N PRO A 265 -7.00 -5.25 -13.95
CA PRO A 265 -8.34 -4.72 -13.79
C PRO A 265 -8.40 -3.28 -14.31
N SER A 266 -9.59 -2.86 -14.72
CA SER A 266 -9.89 -1.45 -14.93
C SER A 266 -10.39 -0.85 -13.63
N CYS A 267 -9.85 0.31 -13.26
CA CYS A 267 -10.24 1.00 -12.04
C CYS A 267 -10.76 2.41 -12.37
N TYR A 268 -11.74 2.86 -11.62
CA TYR A 268 -12.19 4.24 -11.66
C TYR A 268 -12.71 4.66 -10.29
N LEU A 269 -12.60 5.95 -9.99
CA LEU A 269 -13.09 6.55 -8.76
C LEU A 269 -14.42 7.23 -9.04
N LEU A 270 -15.40 7.01 -8.19
CA LEU A 270 -16.66 7.73 -8.20
C LEU A 270 -16.57 8.82 -7.14
N LEU A 271 -16.75 10.07 -7.52
CA LEU A 271 -16.66 11.23 -6.66
C LEU A 271 -17.99 11.98 -6.64
N SER A 272 -18.51 12.24 -5.44
CA SER A 272 -19.58 13.21 -5.20
C SER A 272 -19.11 14.25 -4.19
N LYS A 273 -19.39 15.53 -4.47
CA LYS A 273 -19.09 16.67 -3.57
C LYS A 273 -20.31 17.14 -2.80
N ASN A 274 -21.48 16.65 -3.18
CA ASN A 274 -22.77 16.99 -2.60
C ASN A 274 -23.63 15.73 -2.61
N PRO A 275 -24.17 15.27 -1.47
CA PRO A 275 -24.98 14.06 -1.41
C PRO A 275 -26.19 14.06 -2.36
N ARG A 276 -26.65 15.24 -2.79
CA ARG A 276 -27.76 15.41 -3.75
C ARG A 276 -27.32 15.31 -5.21
N GLU A 277 -26.02 15.37 -5.49
CA GLU A 277 -25.46 15.26 -6.84
C GLU A 277 -25.03 13.82 -7.16
N LYS A 278 -25.20 13.45 -8.43
CA LYS A 278 -24.74 12.16 -8.94
C LYS A 278 -23.21 12.06 -8.88
N PHE A 279 -22.73 10.85 -8.61
CA PHE A 279 -21.30 10.57 -8.62
C PHE A 279 -20.70 10.78 -10.02
N LYS A 280 -19.64 11.57 -10.08
CA LYS A 280 -18.83 11.77 -11.28
C LYS A 280 -17.74 10.71 -11.34
N ARG A 281 -17.61 10.06 -12.51
CA ARG A 281 -16.55 9.07 -12.76
C ARG A 281 -15.23 9.77 -13.06
N VAL A 282 -14.17 9.36 -12.37
CA VAL A 282 -12.79 9.77 -12.59
C VAL A 282 -11.97 8.55 -12.99
N SER A 283 -11.31 8.64 -14.15
CA SER A 283 -10.44 7.57 -14.65
C SER A 283 -9.23 7.36 -13.75
N CYS A 284 -8.88 6.10 -13.51
CA CYS A 284 -7.73 5.71 -12.70
C CYS A 284 -6.80 4.79 -13.50
N SER A 285 -5.56 4.72 -13.05
CA SER A 285 -4.53 3.87 -13.63
C SER A 285 -4.24 2.70 -12.71
N TYR A 286 -3.90 1.54 -13.27
CA TYR A 286 -3.47 0.37 -12.51
C TYR A 286 -1.95 0.18 -12.65
N SER A 287 -1.27 -0.04 -11.52
CA SER A 287 0.14 -0.42 -11.49
C SER A 287 0.25 -1.91 -11.19
N SER A 288 0.70 -2.69 -12.17
CA SER A 288 0.93 -4.13 -12.01
C SER A 288 2.04 -4.44 -11.00
N ARG A 289 3.10 -3.63 -10.98
CA ARG A 289 4.25 -3.81 -10.06
C ARG A 289 3.83 -3.70 -8.59
N LEU A 290 2.91 -2.79 -8.30
CA LEU A 290 2.49 -2.48 -6.93
C LEU A 290 1.10 -3.05 -6.62
N SER A 291 0.51 -3.79 -7.56
CA SER A 291 -0.87 -4.30 -7.50
C SER A 291 -1.85 -3.26 -6.96
N ARG A 292 -1.81 -2.03 -7.49
CA ARG A 292 -2.61 -0.90 -6.97
C ARG A 292 -3.31 -0.12 -8.08
N CYS A 293 -4.56 0.24 -7.83
CA CYS A 293 -5.28 1.25 -8.58
C CYS A 293 -4.96 2.63 -7.98
N TRP A 294 -4.72 3.64 -8.81
CA TRP A 294 -4.47 5.00 -8.34
C TRP A 294 -5.11 6.04 -9.25
N CYS A 295 -5.58 7.12 -8.64
CA CYS A 295 -6.30 8.22 -9.29
C CYS A 295 -5.75 9.55 -8.77
N ALA A 296 -5.77 10.58 -9.61
CA ALA A 296 -5.45 11.94 -9.23
C ALA A 296 -6.67 12.84 -9.50
N LEU A 297 -7.18 13.47 -8.45
CA LEU A 297 -8.20 14.50 -8.56
C LEU A 297 -7.52 15.86 -8.59
N ASP A 298 -7.93 16.71 -9.53
CA ASP A 298 -7.40 18.06 -9.62
C ASP A 298 -7.72 18.89 -8.37
N HIS A 299 -6.81 19.80 -8.06
CA HIS A 299 -7.02 20.77 -7.00
C HIS A 299 -7.94 21.88 -7.49
N ILE A 300 -9.00 22.15 -6.75
CA ILE A 300 -9.95 23.25 -6.99
C ILE A 300 -9.99 24.08 -5.71
N GLU A 301 -9.69 25.37 -5.83
CA GLU A 301 -9.51 26.24 -4.66
C GLU A 301 -10.77 26.39 -3.82
N ASP A 302 -11.93 26.53 -4.48
CA ASP A 302 -13.23 26.67 -3.83
C ASP A 302 -13.65 25.41 -3.08
N ASP A 303 -13.15 24.25 -3.50
CA ASP A 303 -13.52 22.95 -2.93
C ASP A 303 -12.63 22.50 -1.78
N ARG A 304 -11.65 23.31 -1.36
CA ARG A 304 -10.65 22.90 -0.36
C ARG A 304 -11.24 22.51 1.01
N ARG A 305 -12.40 23.10 1.36
CA ARG A 305 -13.20 22.81 2.56
C ARG A 305 -14.46 22.00 2.26
N THR A 306 -14.77 21.74 0.99
CA THR A 306 -15.97 21.01 0.57
C THR A 306 -15.82 19.51 0.85
N PRO A 307 -16.78 18.87 1.52
CA PRO A 307 -16.76 17.43 1.72
C PRO A 307 -16.78 16.63 0.42
N HIS A 308 -15.97 15.60 0.33
CA HIS A 308 -15.91 14.66 -0.78
C HIS A 308 -16.33 13.27 -0.29
N LEU A 309 -17.26 12.66 -1.01
CA LEU A 309 -17.64 11.26 -0.90
C LEU A 309 -17.04 10.52 -2.09
N VAL A 310 -16.19 9.54 -1.82
CA VAL A 310 -15.55 8.74 -2.86
C VAL A 310 -15.61 7.26 -2.59
N TYR A 311 -15.68 6.47 -3.65
CA TYR A 311 -15.39 5.05 -3.59
C TYR A 311 -14.76 4.62 -4.91
N MET A 312 -13.97 3.55 -4.86
CA MET A 312 -13.26 3.03 -6.02
C MET A 312 -13.97 1.79 -6.53
N CYS A 313 -14.29 1.77 -7.82
CA CYS A 313 -14.70 0.56 -8.51
C CYS A 313 -13.49 -0.09 -9.18
N VAL A 314 -13.36 -1.39 -8.98
CA VAL A 314 -12.39 -2.26 -9.64
C VAL A 314 -13.18 -3.29 -10.41
N THR A 315 -13.01 -3.30 -11.73
CA THR A 315 -13.72 -4.22 -12.61
C THR A 315 -12.76 -4.96 -13.54
N SER A 316 -13.01 -6.25 -13.69
CA SER A 316 -12.33 -7.14 -14.62
C SER A 316 -13.38 -7.96 -15.38
N ILE A 317 -12.90 -8.78 -16.31
CA ILE A 317 -13.77 -9.79 -16.94
C ILE A 317 -14.22 -10.88 -15.97
N THR A 318 -13.59 -10.98 -14.79
CA THR A 318 -13.86 -12.00 -13.74
C THR A 318 -14.83 -11.50 -12.67
N GLY A 319 -15.03 -10.19 -12.55
CA GLY A 319 -16.01 -9.63 -11.64
C GLY A 319 -15.87 -8.12 -11.45
N ASN A 320 -16.63 -7.60 -10.50
CA ASN A 320 -16.69 -6.18 -10.15
C ASN A 320 -16.79 -6.05 -8.63
N VAL A 321 -16.03 -5.12 -8.06
CA VAL A 321 -16.10 -4.80 -6.63
C VAL A 321 -15.88 -3.33 -6.39
N THR A 322 -16.47 -2.85 -5.31
CA THR A 322 -16.35 -1.48 -4.85
C THR A 322 -15.67 -1.45 -3.49
N SER A 323 -14.80 -0.46 -3.28
CA SER A 323 -14.36 -0.14 -1.93
C SER A 323 -15.54 0.32 -1.08
N PRO A 324 -15.44 0.28 0.26
CA PRO A 324 -16.30 1.06 1.12
C PRO A 324 -16.30 2.54 0.74
N LEU A 325 -17.41 3.22 1.04
CA LEU A 325 -17.52 4.66 0.84
C LEU A 325 -16.57 5.40 1.80
N LYS A 326 -15.74 6.30 1.26
CA LYS A 326 -14.82 7.13 2.01
C LYS A 326 -15.27 8.59 1.97
N TYR A 327 -15.41 9.18 3.14
CA TYR A 327 -15.69 10.59 3.32
C TYR A 327 -14.42 11.34 3.74
N PHE A 328 -14.15 12.49 3.13
CA PHE A 328 -13.08 13.38 3.57
C PHE A 328 -13.27 14.83 3.11
N THR A 329 -12.58 15.76 3.78
CA THR A 329 -12.38 17.14 3.29
C THR A 329 -10.94 17.32 2.81
N PRO A 330 -10.67 17.93 1.64
CA PRO A 330 -9.33 17.98 1.06
C PRO A 330 -8.21 18.48 1.99
N LEU A 331 -8.44 19.55 2.77
CA LEU A 331 -7.44 20.03 3.74
C LEU A 331 -7.26 19.10 4.94
N LYS A 332 -8.29 18.35 5.35
CA LYS A 332 -8.19 17.42 6.49
C LYS A 332 -7.39 16.14 6.17
N ILE A 333 -7.26 15.78 4.89
CA ILE A 333 -6.42 14.66 4.41
C ILE A 333 -5.04 15.11 3.92
N LEU A 334 -4.67 16.36 4.16
CA LEU A 334 -3.33 16.85 3.90
C LEU A 334 -2.34 16.08 4.78
N LYS A 335 -1.41 15.36 4.17
CA LYS A 335 -0.33 14.64 4.83
C LYS A 335 0.97 14.94 4.08
N PRO A 336 1.76 15.93 4.54
CA PRO A 336 3.01 16.31 3.88
C PRO A 336 3.98 15.14 3.77
N ASP A 337 4.93 15.24 2.84
CA ASP A 337 6.12 14.39 2.93
C ASP A 337 6.99 14.83 4.13
N PRO A 338 7.86 13.95 4.65
CA PRO A 338 8.78 14.35 5.71
C PRO A 338 9.66 15.54 5.28
N PRO A 339 10.12 16.39 6.23
CA PRO A 339 11.13 17.40 5.97
C PRO A 339 12.35 16.83 5.26
N SER A 340 12.90 17.60 4.31
CA SER A 340 14.04 17.16 3.52
C SER A 340 15.35 17.74 4.06
N ASN A 341 16.48 17.13 3.71
CA ASN A 341 17.82 17.63 4.05
C ASN A 341 18.00 17.95 5.55
N VAL A 342 17.59 17.01 6.41
CA VAL A 342 17.81 17.12 7.86
C VAL A 342 19.32 17.05 8.11
N SER A 343 19.86 18.08 8.75
CA SER A 343 21.28 18.18 9.08
C SER A 343 21.45 18.59 10.53
N VAL A 344 22.44 18.02 11.20
CA VAL A 344 22.75 18.30 12.59
C VAL A 344 24.12 18.96 12.67
N ARG A 345 24.21 20.06 13.42
CA ARG A 345 25.44 20.83 13.65
C ARG A 345 25.79 20.82 15.13
N GLN A 346 27.07 20.57 15.39
CA GLN A 346 27.66 20.73 16.70
C GLN A 346 27.90 22.21 17.01
N GLU A 347 27.57 22.63 18.22
CA GLU A 347 27.89 23.97 18.71
C GLU A 347 29.23 23.94 19.44
N LYS A 348 30.25 24.59 18.85
CA LYS A 348 31.60 24.63 19.45
C LYS A 348 31.54 25.15 20.88
N GLY A 349 32.15 24.42 21.82
CA GLY A 349 32.14 24.76 23.25
C GLY A 349 30.85 24.39 23.99
N LYS A 350 29.87 23.75 23.35
CA LYS A 350 28.60 23.34 23.99
C LYS A 350 28.43 21.82 23.93
N ARG A 351 28.90 21.14 24.98
CA ARG A 351 28.91 19.67 25.08
C ARG A 351 27.53 19.02 25.23
N ASN A 352 26.50 19.80 25.56
CA ASN A 352 25.12 19.33 25.73
C ASN A 352 24.14 19.83 24.66
N ARG A 353 24.64 20.46 23.59
CA ARG A 353 23.78 21.07 22.56
C ARG A 353 24.01 20.49 21.18
N LEU A 354 22.90 20.31 20.48
CA LEU A 354 22.88 19.99 19.06
C LEU A 354 21.86 20.89 18.36
N THR A 355 22.29 21.51 17.28
CA THR A 355 21.40 22.34 16.45
C THR A 355 21.01 21.57 15.20
N VAL A 356 19.73 21.28 15.05
CA VAL A 356 19.14 20.51 13.96
C VAL A 356 18.45 21.48 13.01
N SER A 357 18.75 21.41 11.72
CA SER A 357 18.10 22.21 10.67
C SER A 357 17.59 21.34 9.54
N TRP A 358 16.53 21.78 8.86
CA TRP A 358 15.91 21.04 7.76
C TRP A 358 15.33 21.98 6.71
N ASN A 359 15.00 21.42 5.55
CA ASN A 359 14.28 22.09 4.49
C ASN A 359 12.79 21.72 4.51
N LEU A 360 11.99 22.47 3.75
CA LEU A 360 10.60 22.09 3.49
C LEU A 360 10.53 20.70 2.82
N PRO A 361 9.42 19.96 2.98
CA PRO A 361 9.18 18.77 2.18
C PRO A 361 9.30 19.11 0.68
N THR A 362 9.90 18.24 -0.12
CA THR A 362 10.11 18.49 -1.56
C THR A 362 8.80 18.58 -2.35
N SER A 363 7.71 18.02 -1.82
CA SER A 363 6.36 18.13 -2.37
C SER A 363 5.60 19.40 -1.94
N TRP A 364 6.16 20.19 -1.02
CA TRP A 364 5.60 21.47 -0.63
C TRP A 364 5.86 22.50 -1.73
N LYS A 365 4.79 23.01 -2.33
CA LYS A 365 4.90 23.91 -3.49
C LYS A 365 5.23 25.32 -3.04
N VAL A 366 5.97 26.06 -3.86
CA VAL A 366 6.33 27.47 -3.61
C VAL A 366 5.10 28.36 -3.40
N GLN A 367 4.03 28.11 -4.16
CA GLN A 367 2.77 28.85 -4.02
C GLN A 367 2.05 28.57 -2.69
N ASP A 368 2.40 27.50 -1.97
CA ASP A 368 1.83 27.15 -0.66
C ASP A 368 2.66 27.73 0.50
N ASN A 369 3.61 28.63 0.24
CA ASN A 369 4.49 29.20 1.27
C ASN A 369 3.75 30.04 2.34
N PHE A 370 2.52 30.47 2.07
CA PHE A 370 1.68 31.16 3.05
C PHE A 370 1.08 30.20 4.09
N TYR A 371 1.08 28.89 3.83
CA TYR A 371 0.72 27.88 4.81
C TYR A 371 1.92 27.56 5.69
N LYS A 372 1.74 27.73 7.00
CA LYS A 372 2.78 27.48 7.98
C LYS A 372 2.79 26.01 8.37
N LEU A 373 3.99 25.44 8.39
CA LEU A 373 4.23 24.10 8.92
C LEU A 373 4.70 24.21 10.37
N ILE A 374 4.18 23.31 11.20
CA ILE A 374 4.72 22.98 12.51
C ILE A 374 5.51 21.67 12.41
N TYR A 375 6.50 21.51 13.27
CA TYR A 375 7.42 20.39 13.24
C TYR A 375 7.53 19.74 14.61
N GLU A 376 7.96 18.49 14.61
CA GLU A 376 8.45 17.81 15.80
C GLU A 376 9.82 17.21 15.48
N VAL A 377 10.75 17.37 16.42
CA VAL A 377 12.07 16.77 16.38
C VAL A 377 12.10 15.64 17.40
N LYS A 378 12.30 14.43 16.94
CA LYS A 378 12.42 13.23 17.76
C LYS A 378 13.88 12.86 17.90
N TYR A 379 14.33 12.63 19.12
CA TYR A 379 15.70 12.24 19.39
C TYR A 379 15.77 11.21 20.52
N ASN A 380 16.66 10.23 20.35
CA ASN A 380 16.90 9.21 21.37
C ASN A 380 18.37 8.74 21.29
N PRO A 381 18.99 8.35 22.42
CA PRO A 381 20.29 7.69 22.38
C PRO A 381 20.23 6.43 21.51
N VAL A 382 21.31 6.15 20.78
CA VAL A 382 21.44 4.91 19.99
C VAL A 382 21.43 3.68 20.92
N LYS A 383 22.00 3.81 22.13
CA LYS A 383 21.98 2.77 23.16
C LYS A 383 20.75 2.97 24.06
N PRO A 384 19.75 2.07 24.03
CA PRO A 384 18.50 2.25 24.79
C PRO A 384 18.68 2.29 26.31
N SER A 385 19.76 1.69 26.84
CA SER A 385 20.07 1.71 28.28
C SER A 385 20.43 3.10 28.82
N ILE A 386 20.75 4.05 27.94
CA ILE A 386 21.20 5.40 28.32
C ILE A 386 20.02 6.35 28.52
N GLY A 387 18.91 6.15 27.79
CA GLY A 387 17.77 7.05 27.88
C GLY A 387 16.66 6.72 26.88
N ASN A 388 15.52 7.38 27.08
CA ASN A 388 14.31 7.16 26.31
C ASN A 388 14.17 8.16 25.15
N GLU A 389 13.23 7.89 24.26
CA GLU A 389 12.82 8.79 23.19
C GLU A 389 12.22 10.09 23.73
N GLN A 390 12.67 11.20 23.17
CA GLN A 390 12.18 12.55 23.45
C GLN A 390 11.64 13.18 22.17
N VAL A 391 10.62 14.04 22.31
CA VAL A 391 10.00 14.77 21.20
C VAL A 391 9.93 16.25 21.55
N LEU A 392 10.61 17.07 20.74
CA LEU A 392 10.63 18.53 20.85
C LEU A 392 9.70 19.15 19.79
N PRO A 393 8.59 19.80 20.19
CA PRO A 393 7.74 20.53 19.26
C PRO A 393 8.39 21.84 18.81
N VAL A 394 8.24 22.19 17.53
CA VAL A 394 8.88 23.36 16.90
C VAL A 394 7.87 24.10 16.02
N ASN A 395 7.64 25.39 16.30
CA ASN A 395 6.61 26.18 15.61
C ASN A 395 7.20 27.06 14.50
N GLY A 396 6.94 26.72 13.23
CA GLY A 396 7.26 27.56 12.06
C GLY A 396 8.74 27.72 11.71
N GLN A 397 9.65 27.53 12.66
CA GLN A 397 11.09 27.56 12.44
C GLN A 397 11.55 26.25 11.78
N ARG A 398 12.53 26.36 10.87
CA ARG A 398 13.15 25.22 10.17
C ARG A 398 14.44 24.75 10.83
N GLN A 399 14.58 25.08 12.11
CA GLN A 399 15.72 24.78 12.93
C GLN A 399 15.27 24.67 14.39
N ALA A 400 15.90 23.80 15.16
CA ALA A 400 15.72 23.70 16.59
C ALA A 400 17.03 23.32 17.27
N THR A 401 17.18 23.75 18.52
CA THR A 401 18.33 23.36 19.35
C THR A 401 17.87 22.41 20.44
N ILE A 402 18.46 21.23 20.46
CA ILE A 402 18.35 20.25 21.53
C ILE A 402 19.40 20.62 22.59
N THR A 403 19.02 20.71 23.86
CA THR A 403 19.88 21.26 24.94
C THR A 403 20.22 20.26 26.06
N ASP A 404 19.67 19.06 25.97
CA ASP A 404 19.74 17.97 26.95
C ASP A 404 20.48 16.74 26.40
N ILE A 405 21.44 16.97 25.48
CA ILE A 405 22.28 15.91 24.93
C ILE A 405 23.36 15.53 25.95
N MET A 406 23.55 14.23 26.19
CA MET A 406 24.67 13.75 26.98
C MET A 406 25.98 13.78 26.18
N PRO A 407 27.06 14.37 26.71
CA PRO A 407 28.38 14.37 26.07
C PRO A 407 28.86 12.95 25.72
N GLY A 408 29.43 12.78 24.53
CA GLY A 408 29.97 11.51 24.02
C GLY A 408 28.95 10.44 23.63
N VAL A 409 27.67 10.64 23.95
CA VAL A 409 26.59 9.75 23.53
C VAL A 409 26.16 10.07 22.10
N GLU A 410 25.98 9.04 21.29
CA GLU A 410 25.41 9.17 19.95
C GLU A 410 23.89 9.12 20.00
N TYR A 411 23.26 10.06 19.31
CA TYR A 411 21.81 10.20 19.20
C TYR A 411 21.34 9.96 17.78
N LEU A 412 20.18 9.34 17.67
CA LEU A 412 19.40 9.24 16.44
C LEU A 412 18.36 10.35 16.44
N ILE A 413 18.33 11.16 15.38
CA ILE A 413 17.47 12.34 15.27
C ILE A 413 16.60 12.22 14.01
N GLN A 414 15.31 12.50 14.15
CA GLN A 414 14.32 12.52 13.08
C GLN A 414 13.42 13.76 13.19
N VAL A 415 12.88 14.23 12.07
CA VAL A 415 11.96 15.37 12.03
C VAL A 415 10.70 15.00 11.25
N ARG A 416 9.53 15.45 11.69
CA ARG A 416 8.28 15.37 10.93
C ARG A 416 7.58 16.71 10.86
N ALA A 417 6.67 16.87 9.92
CA ALA A 417 5.96 18.12 9.67
C ALA A 417 4.44 17.91 9.61
N LYS A 418 3.69 18.95 9.97
CA LYS A 418 2.24 19.04 9.80
C LYS A 418 1.87 20.48 9.45
N GLU A 419 0.79 20.68 8.71
CA GLU A 419 0.21 22.01 8.57
C GLU A 419 -0.41 22.45 9.92
N GLU A 420 -0.29 23.74 10.26
CA GLU A 420 -0.60 24.27 11.60
C GLU A 420 -2.05 24.00 12.05
N PHE A 421 -3.03 24.03 11.14
CA PHE A 421 -4.46 24.00 11.47
C PHE A 421 -5.20 22.76 10.95
N ASP A 422 -4.64 22.07 9.96
CA ASP A 422 -5.27 21.01 9.20
C ASP A 422 -4.33 19.82 8.95
N GLY A 423 -4.90 18.77 8.35
CA GLY A 423 -4.14 17.61 7.94
C GLY A 423 -3.64 16.73 9.08
N GLN A 424 -2.63 15.94 8.75
CA GLN A 424 -2.02 14.90 9.55
C GLN A 424 -0.50 15.07 9.53
N TRP A 425 0.16 14.58 10.58
CA TRP A 425 1.61 14.51 10.62
C TRP A 425 2.15 13.68 9.45
N SER A 426 3.25 14.15 8.85
CA SER A 426 4.07 13.36 7.95
C SER A 426 4.64 12.14 8.67
N GLU A 427 5.16 11.19 7.90
CA GLU A 427 6.08 10.22 8.47
C GLU A 427 7.32 10.94 9.02
N TRP A 428 8.05 10.26 9.90
CA TRP A 428 9.36 10.74 10.34
C TRP A 428 10.35 10.74 9.17
N SER A 429 11.24 11.74 9.14
CA SER A 429 12.36 11.77 8.20
C SER A 429 13.28 10.56 8.41
N PRO A 430 14.13 10.23 7.42
CA PRO A 430 15.26 9.35 7.65
C PRO A 430 16.08 9.79 8.86
N SER A 431 16.59 8.80 9.59
CA SER A 431 17.39 8.99 10.80
C SER A 431 18.74 9.63 10.50
N THR A 432 19.09 10.65 11.28
CA THR A 432 20.42 11.28 11.24
C THR A 432 21.13 11.03 12.56
N TYR A 433 22.36 10.53 12.50
CA TYR A 433 23.19 10.25 13.66
C TYR A 433 24.03 11.47 14.00
N ALA A 434 24.11 11.82 15.28
CA ALA A 434 24.95 12.92 15.73
C ALA A 434 25.43 12.74 17.17
N LYS A 435 26.58 13.33 17.46
CA LYS A 435 27.14 13.52 18.80
C LYS A 435 27.30 15.01 19.05
N SER A 436 27.14 15.45 20.29
CA SER A 436 27.43 16.84 20.68
C SER A 436 28.89 17.18 20.46
N TRP A 437 29.22 18.48 20.56
CA TRP A 437 30.59 18.91 20.44
C TRP A 437 31.44 18.34 21.57
N THR A 438 32.57 17.76 21.22
CA THR A 438 33.60 17.32 22.17
C THR A 438 34.92 17.96 21.79
N GLU A 439 35.69 18.34 22.82
CA GLU A 439 37.02 18.86 22.58
C GLU A 439 37.93 17.71 22.15
N LYS A 440 38.83 17.96 21.19
CA LYS A 440 39.85 16.95 20.88
C LYS A 440 40.70 16.74 22.12
N PRO A 441 40.93 15.49 22.57
CA PRO A 441 41.77 15.25 23.73
C PRO A 441 43.15 15.84 23.49
N GLN A 442 43.52 16.83 24.32
CA GLN A 442 44.81 17.51 24.18
C GLN A 442 45.95 16.57 24.63
N ARG A 443 47.16 16.83 24.13
CA ARG A 443 48.34 16.03 24.46
C ARG A 443 48.62 16.08 25.98
N PRO A 444 48.75 14.94 26.67
CA PRO A 444 49.10 14.91 28.09
C PRO A 444 50.59 15.23 28.30
N SER A 445 50.93 15.69 29.52
CA SER A 445 52.30 16.03 29.90
C SER A 445 52.76 15.14 31.06
N ILE A 446 53.82 14.37 30.84
CA ILE A 446 54.48 13.58 31.90
C ILE A 446 55.28 14.56 32.76
N MET A 447 54.99 14.59 34.06
CA MET A 447 55.61 15.47 35.05
C MET A 447 56.85 14.82 35.66
N SER A 448 56.73 13.53 36.03
CA SER A 448 57.85 12.73 36.52
C SER A 448 57.61 11.25 36.26
N ALA A 449 58.69 10.49 36.18
CA ALA A 449 58.65 9.03 36.16
C ALA A 449 59.81 8.50 37.02
N THR A 450 59.50 7.77 38.08
CA THR A 450 60.48 7.25 39.04
C THR A 450 60.40 5.73 39.12
N LEU A 451 61.56 5.09 39.21
CA LEU A 451 61.67 3.64 39.43
C LEU A 451 61.86 3.39 40.92
N GLU A 452 60.99 2.56 41.48
CA GLU A 452 61.01 2.10 42.88
C GLU A 452 61.19 0.58 42.87
N GLU A 453 62.13 0.07 43.68
CA GLU A 453 62.32 -1.38 43.87
C GLU A 453 61.45 -1.86 45.04
N GLU A 454 60.58 -2.83 44.78
CA GLU A 454 59.79 -3.47 45.82
C GLU A 454 60.55 -4.65 46.47
N GLN A 455 60.17 -5.02 47.70
CA GLN A 455 60.84 -6.05 48.51
C GLN A 455 60.90 -7.45 47.88
N ASP A 456 60.20 -7.67 46.76
CA ASP A 456 60.13 -8.94 46.02
C ASP A 456 60.84 -8.88 44.65
N MET A 457 61.97 -8.16 44.54
CA MET A 457 62.77 -8.03 43.29
C MET A 457 61.98 -7.48 42.08
N THR A 458 60.83 -6.84 42.34
CA THR A 458 59.95 -6.32 41.29
C THR A 458 60.18 -4.82 41.17
N THR A 459 60.57 -4.33 39.98
CA THR A 459 60.75 -2.90 39.74
C THR A 459 59.42 -2.27 39.32
N MET A 460 58.98 -1.26 40.06
CA MET A 460 57.78 -0.50 39.75
C MET A 460 58.14 0.89 39.24
N MET A 461 57.59 1.29 38.10
CA MET A 461 57.69 2.66 37.61
C MET A 461 56.44 3.44 37.99
N LYS A 462 56.62 4.48 38.81
CA LYS A 462 55.58 5.44 39.14
C LYS A 462 55.64 6.60 38.15
N VAL A 463 54.59 6.76 37.34
CA VAL A 463 54.46 7.83 36.35
C VAL A 463 53.43 8.84 36.85
N VAL A 464 53.86 10.09 36.98
CA VAL A 464 53.03 11.24 37.35
C VAL A 464 52.85 12.13 36.14
N TRP A 465 51.62 12.51 35.85
CA TRP A 465 51.29 13.33 34.68
C TRP A 465 50.10 14.26 34.96
N SER A 466 49.98 15.28 34.12
CA SER A 466 48.89 16.27 34.17
C SER A 466 48.13 16.38 32.87
N LEU A 467 46.86 16.76 33.01
CA LEU A 467 46.02 17.19 31.90
C LEU A 467 46.21 18.70 31.65
N PRO A 468 46.15 19.15 30.39
CA PRO A 468 46.17 20.57 30.08
C PRO A 468 45.00 21.32 30.74
N THR A 469 45.29 22.52 31.25
CA THR A 469 44.43 23.34 32.13
C THR A 469 43.11 23.83 31.52
N ASN A 470 42.86 23.60 30.22
CA ASN A 470 41.62 23.99 29.54
C ASN A 470 40.51 22.92 29.60
N PHE A 471 40.70 21.86 30.38
CA PHE A 471 39.64 20.90 30.70
C PHE A 471 38.60 21.58 31.63
N GLU A 472 37.75 22.44 31.06
CA GLU A 472 36.60 22.97 31.79
C GLU A 472 35.73 21.77 32.23
N GLU A 473 35.67 21.60 33.55
CA GLU A 473 34.91 20.63 34.36
C GLU A 473 35.44 19.18 34.37
N PRO A 474 36.33 18.82 35.32
CA PRO A 474 36.87 17.46 35.49
C PRO A 474 35.98 16.53 36.34
N HIS A 475 34.80 16.96 36.77
CA HIS A 475 33.99 16.18 37.71
C HIS A 475 33.10 15.16 36.99
N ASN A 476 33.68 14.02 36.55
CA ASN A 476 33.07 12.66 36.51
C ASN A 476 33.62 11.70 35.43
N PHE A 477 34.62 12.07 34.63
CA PHE A 477 35.07 11.18 33.55
C PHE A 477 36.13 10.17 34.03
N ARG A 478 35.84 8.87 33.85
CA ARG A 478 36.87 7.82 33.95
C ARG A 478 37.73 7.85 32.69
N LEU A 479 39.04 7.87 32.88
CA LEU A 479 40.00 7.85 31.76
C LEU A 479 40.55 6.44 31.57
N ILE A 480 40.78 6.08 30.32
CA ILE A 480 41.61 4.95 29.94
C ILE A 480 42.91 5.54 29.43
N CYS A 481 44.01 5.17 30.07
CA CYS A 481 45.33 5.65 29.75
C CYS A 481 46.16 4.51 29.14
N GLU A 482 47.09 4.88 28.27
CA GLU A 482 48.04 3.93 27.69
C GLU A 482 49.44 4.53 27.76
N ILE A 483 50.37 3.75 28.30
CA ILE A 483 51.80 4.06 28.29
C ILE A 483 52.47 3.16 27.26
N LYS A 484 53.27 3.78 26.41
CA LYS A 484 54.21 3.08 25.54
C LYS A 484 55.57 3.02 26.23
N TYR A 485 56.10 1.81 26.37
CA TYR A 485 57.42 1.49 26.91
C TYR A 485 58.13 0.57 25.92
N GLY A 486 59.18 1.06 25.24
CA GLY A 486 59.82 0.31 24.15
C GLY A 486 58.84 -0.03 23.02
N GLU A 487 58.68 -1.31 22.71
CA GLU A 487 57.71 -1.83 21.74
C GLU A 487 56.37 -2.27 22.37
N THR A 488 56.26 -2.25 23.70
CA THR A 488 55.05 -2.68 24.40
C THR A 488 54.18 -1.48 24.77
N ASN A 489 52.87 -1.65 24.58
CA ASN A 489 51.85 -0.71 25.02
C ASN A 489 51.09 -1.34 26.20
N ILE A 490 51.02 -0.62 27.30
CA ILE A 490 50.32 -1.05 28.50
C ILE A 490 49.12 -0.12 28.71
N SER A 491 47.91 -0.67 28.64
CA SER A 491 46.65 0.05 28.85
C SER A 491 46.11 -0.18 30.26
N PHE A 492 45.59 0.88 30.88
CA PHE A 492 45.05 0.83 32.24
C PHE A 492 43.91 1.82 32.43
N HIS A 493 43.06 1.55 33.43
CA HIS A 493 41.94 2.42 33.80
C HIS A 493 42.34 3.35 34.95
N SER A 494 41.88 4.59 34.93
CA SER A 494 42.02 5.49 36.08
C SER A 494 41.21 4.99 37.26
N GLU A 495 41.85 4.82 38.42
CA GLU A 495 41.19 4.38 39.65
C GLU A 495 40.53 5.52 40.44
N ASN A 496 40.93 6.79 40.24
CA ASN A 496 40.40 7.94 41.00
C ASN A 496 39.89 9.10 40.13
N GLN A 497 38.78 9.71 40.57
CA GLN A 497 38.26 11.01 40.09
C GLN A 497 39.22 12.13 40.52
N PHE A 498 39.64 12.96 39.57
CA PHE A 498 40.79 13.87 39.67
C PHE A 498 40.71 15.01 40.70
N GLU A 499 41.86 15.26 41.34
CA GLU A 499 42.47 16.59 41.53
C GLU A 499 43.75 16.66 40.66
N GLY A 500 43.67 17.17 39.43
CA GLY A 500 44.80 17.74 38.64
C GLY A 500 46.05 16.90 38.28
N GLU A 501 46.32 15.78 38.94
CA GLU A 501 47.55 15.01 38.87
C GLU A 501 47.19 13.52 38.98
N CYS A 502 47.50 12.76 37.93
CA CYS A 502 47.25 11.31 37.92
C CYS A 502 48.58 10.58 38.10
N SER A 503 48.66 9.70 39.11
CA SER A 503 49.81 8.83 39.34
C SER A 503 49.45 7.38 39.05
N TYR A 504 50.27 6.67 38.27
CA TYR A 504 50.11 5.23 38.03
C TYR A 504 51.41 4.50 38.30
N THR A 505 51.29 3.32 38.89
CA THR A 505 52.42 2.42 39.15
C THR A 505 52.34 1.25 38.19
N ILE A 506 53.38 1.02 37.39
CA ILE A 506 53.47 -0.11 36.47
C ILE A 506 54.63 -1.01 36.84
N VAL A 507 54.43 -2.33 36.77
CA VAL A 507 55.53 -3.28 36.89
C VAL A 507 56.29 -3.32 35.57
N VAL A 508 57.57 -3.01 35.62
CA VAL A 508 58.47 -3.03 34.46
C VAL A 508 59.66 -3.93 34.77
N THR A 509 60.17 -4.59 33.73
CA THR A 509 61.47 -5.27 33.78
C THR A 509 62.46 -4.42 32.97
N PRO A 510 63.01 -3.33 33.55
CA PRO A 510 63.99 -2.53 32.84
C PRO A 510 65.26 -3.36 32.64
N THR A 511 65.87 -3.21 31.47
CA THR A 511 67.27 -3.61 31.29
C THR A 511 68.12 -2.71 32.19
N PRO A 512 68.94 -3.29 33.10
CA PRO A 512 69.81 -2.50 33.96
C PRO A 512 70.68 -1.55 33.13
N ASP A 513 70.86 -0.32 33.61
CA ASP A 513 71.77 0.69 33.06
C ASP A 513 71.47 1.18 31.62
N VAL A 514 70.26 0.95 31.10
CA VAL A 514 69.83 1.46 29.79
C VAL A 514 68.70 2.46 29.96
N ASP A 515 68.95 3.69 29.53
CA ASP A 515 67.92 4.72 29.39
C ASP A 515 66.82 4.28 28.42
N PHE A 516 65.57 4.55 28.79
CA PHE A 516 64.43 4.29 27.91
C PHE A 516 63.46 5.47 27.87
N LEU A 517 62.70 5.52 26.77
CA LEU A 517 61.69 6.55 26.55
C LEU A 517 60.30 6.00 26.82
N ILE A 518 59.50 6.81 27.51
CA ILE A 518 58.07 6.54 27.70
C ILE A 518 57.23 7.62 27.03
N GLN A 519 56.06 7.23 26.55
CA GLN A 519 55.03 8.15 26.08
C GLN A 519 53.69 7.77 26.68
N LEU A 520 52.83 8.76 26.90
CA LEU A 520 51.50 8.56 27.47
C LEU A 520 50.43 9.12 26.53
N ARG A 521 49.30 8.43 26.42
CA ARG A 521 48.07 8.96 25.84
C ARG A 521 46.87 8.54 26.67
N TYR A 522 45.76 9.24 26.51
CA TYR A 522 44.52 8.91 27.22
C TYR A 522 43.31 9.03 26.30
N LYS A 523 42.20 8.39 26.69
CA LYS A 523 40.87 8.63 26.14
C LYS A 523 39.87 8.66 27.29
N THR A 524 38.75 9.34 27.11
CA THR A 524 37.63 9.17 28.04
C THR A 524 36.93 7.85 27.74
N GLU A 525 36.37 7.21 28.77
CA GLU A 525 35.62 5.95 28.62
C GLU A 525 34.41 6.11 27.67
N HIS A 526 33.85 7.33 27.59
CA HIS A 526 32.65 7.64 26.79
C HIS A 526 32.93 8.12 25.36
N ASP A 527 33.97 8.92 25.09
CA ASP A 527 34.24 9.47 23.75
C ASP A 527 35.02 8.53 22.83
N GLY A 528 35.68 7.50 23.37
CA GLY A 528 36.38 6.48 22.59
C GLY A 528 37.58 6.98 21.76
N GLN A 529 37.82 8.29 21.68
CA GLN A 529 38.90 8.90 20.92
C GLN A 529 40.14 9.08 21.79
N TRP A 530 41.28 8.55 21.32
CA TRP A 530 42.58 8.73 21.96
C TRP A 530 43.13 10.14 21.72
N SER A 531 43.78 10.69 22.74
CA SER A 531 44.71 11.82 22.60
C SER A 531 45.88 11.43 21.71
N GLU A 532 46.57 12.45 21.21
CA GLU A 532 47.94 12.23 20.74
C GLU A 532 48.83 11.74 21.88
N TRP A 533 49.91 11.05 21.50
CA TRP A 533 50.98 10.70 22.42
C TRP A 533 51.66 11.95 22.98
N SER A 534 52.02 11.89 24.26
CA SER A 534 52.89 12.87 24.91
C SER A 534 54.23 12.98 24.17
N ALA A 535 54.97 14.04 24.46
CA ALA A 535 56.39 14.06 24.13
C ALA A 535 57.09 12.85 24.80
N PRO A 536 58.09 12.23 24.15
CA PRO A 536 58.91 11.20 24.78
C PRO A 536 59.57 11.73 26.06
N TYR A 537 59.44 10.98 27.16
CA TYR A 537 60.04 11.29 28.44
C TYR A 537 61.15 10.28 28.74
N LEU A 538 62.34 10.76 29.08
CA LEU A 538 63.52 9.94 29.38
C LEU A 538 63.47 9.44 30.82
N VAL A 539 63.62 8.13 31.01
CA VAL A 539 63.72 7.50 32.32
C VAL A 539 65.08 6.84 32.44
N THR A 540 65.82 7.21 33.49
CA THR A 540 67.14 6.70 33.80
C THR A 540 67.04 5.74 34.97
N PRO A 541 67.41 4.45 34.82
CA PRO A 541 67.48 3.51 35.92
C PRO A 541 68.45 4.00 37.01
N PRO A 542 68.17 3.73 38.31
CA PRO A 542 69.16 3.95 39.33
C PRO A 542 70.40 3.09 39.02
N THR A 543 71.54 3.75 38.84
CA THR A 543 72.83 3.05 38.66
C THR A 543 73.07 2.18 39.89
N GLY A 544 73.22 0.86 39.68
CA GLY A 544 73.48 -0.09 40.76
C GLY A 544 74.64 0.39 41.64
N LYS A 545 74.43 0.35 42.96
CA LYS A 545 75.52 0.49 43.93
C LYS A 545 76.22 -0.84 44.14
#